data_AF-A0A2E7FZ84-F1
#
_entry.id   AF-A0A2E7FZ84-F1
#
_cell.length_a   1.000
_cell.length_b   1.000
_cell.length_c   1.000
_cell.angle_alpha   90.00
_cell.angle_beta   90.00
_cell.angle_gamma   90.00
#
_symmetry.space_group_name_H-M   'P 1'
#
loop_
_entity.id
_entity.type
_entity.pdbx_description
1 polymer ?
#
loop_
_entity_poly.entity_id
_entity_poly.type
_entity_poly.pdbx_seq_one_letter_code
_entity_poly.pdbx_strand_id
1 'polypeptide(L)'
;MAKDKIRNNLWWALPVITAVLITALVSSSGGVVEAFGGNYHIECRSVDEDVILTSTPGSPPIIAGCVDTEETFPYSWFVPGSSSAGKFLLLAPPLSAIIAAFLMRSAWNRFDEEDGMEDQANEARSLFIGFAGKATIKGIMVMSIVYMTARFGDFNLADLASIDGELLPIYLYCLYGFMLSILLTGMFEGFMFSYAILKNDILGIDEQLRRSMSWGVFVFTGAVCILVVAELLEGIIPYGGVASALVVGVPLTVMRKPIYNTINILVVILMPEAFTKDEQSYIEAYSMVMDDGILTENERKLLTLQAKNLGLDETRVEYLEAWYAESLGGSREEE
;
A
#
# COMPACT_ATOMS: atom_id res chain seq x y z
N MET A 1 -30.26 6.93 5.60
CA MET A 1 -30.31 5.48 5.29
C MET A 1 -30.02 5.27 3.81
N ALA A 2 -28.77 4.97 3.43
CA ALA A 2 -28.49 4.47 2.09
C ALA A 2 -28.96 3.00 2.02
N LYS A 3 -29.78 2.65 1.02
CA LYS A 3 -30.31 1.29 0.82
C LYS A 3 -29.16 0.27 0.85
N ASP A 4 -29.23 -0.76 1.70
CA ASP A 4 -28.18 -1.79 1.87
C ASP A 4 -27.74 -2.46 0.56
N LYS A 5 -28.65 -2.51 -0.43
CA LYS A 5 -28.39 -3.01 -1.78
C LYS A 5 -27.36 -2.19 -2.55
N ILE A 6 -27.26 -0.89 -2.29
CA ILE A 6 -26.26 0.02 -2.87
C ILE A 6 -24.91 -0.21 -2.19
N ARG A 7 -24.89 -0.35 -0.86
CA ARG A 7 -23.65 -0.59 -0.08
C ARG A 7 -22.95 -1.89 -0.51
N ASN A 8 -23.70 -2.98 -0.71
CA ASN A 8 -23.12 -4.28 -1.09
C ASN A 8 -22.63 -4.36 -2.55
N ASN A 9 -23.14 -3.51 -3.45
CA ASN A 9 -22.72 -3.48 -4.86
C ASN A 9 -21.77 -2.33 -5.20
N LEU A 10 -21.51 -1.41 -4.28
CA LEU A 10 -20.65 -0.24 -4.51
C LEU A 10 -19.22 -0.65 -4.91
N TRP A 11 -18.73 -1.75 -4.34
CA TRP A 11 -17.41 -2.29 -4.65
C TRP A 11 -17.28 -2.77 -6.10
N TRP A 12 -18.37 -3.27 -6.69
CA TRP A 12 -18.43 -3.63 -8.11
C TRP A 12 -18.71 -2.41 -9.01
N ALA A 13 -19.40 -1.40 -8.48
CA ALA A 13 -19.69 -0.18 -9.21
C ALA A 13 -18.44 0.65 -9.48
N LEU A 14 -17.47 0.70 -8.55
CA LEU A 14 -16.26 1.50 -8.70
C LEU A 14 -15.40 1.09 -9.92
N PRO A 15 -15.03 -0.18 -10.13
CA PRO A 15 -14.32 -0.60 -11.34
C PRO A 15 -15.09 -0.30 -12.63
N VAL A 16 -16.41 -0.47 -12.60
CA VAL A 16 -17.27 -0.19 -13.76
C VAL A 16 -17.31 1.30 -14.06
N ILE A 17 -17.44 2.16 -13.04
CA ILE A 17 -17.39 3.62 -13.19
C ILE A 17 -16.02 4.03 -13.76
N THR A 18 -14.92 3.47 -13.25
CA THR A 18 -13.58 3.76 -13.78
C THR A 18 -13.45 3.32 -15.24
N ALA A 19 -13.93 2.13 -15.59
CA ALA A 19 -13.92 1.66 -16.97
C ALA A 19 -14.75 2.55 -17.90
N VAL A 20 -15.92 3.01 -17.45
CA VAL A 20 -16.76 3.96 -18.19
C VAL A 20 -16.06 5.30 -18.34
N LEU A 21 -15.43 5.84 -17.30
CA LEU A 21 -14.70 7.11 -17.37
C LEU A 21 -13.50 7.04 -18.33
N ILE A 22 -12.73 5.95 -18.28
CA ILE A 22 -11.60 5.74 -19.21
C ILE A 22 -12.12 5.59 -20.64
N THR A 23 -13.18 4.82 -20.85
CA THR A 23 -13.77 4.64 -22.19
C THR A 23 -14.33 5.95 -22.73
N ALA A 24 -15.00 6.73 -21.88
CA ALA A 24 -15.50 8.05 -22.22
C ALA A 24 -14.36 8.99 -22.59
N LEU A 25 -13.29 9.04 -21.80
CA LEU A 25 -12.08 9.81 -22.09
C LEU A 25 -11.53 9.45 -23.47
N VAL A 26 -11.25 8.16 -23.71
CA VAL A 26 -10.71 7.66 -24.99
C VAL A 26 -11.62 8.01 -26.16
N SER A 27 -12.93 7.81 -26.02
CA SER A 27 -13.89 8.13 -27.09
C SER A 27 -14.01 9.63 -27.36
N SER A 28 -13.92 10.46 -26.31
CA SER A 28 -14.00 11.92 -26.42
C SER A 28 -12.73 12.56 -27.00
N SER A 29 -11.58 11.92 -26.79
CA SER A 29 -10.28 12.40 -27.26
C SER A 29 -9.98 12.05 -28.72
N GLY A 30 -10.83 11.26 -29.41
CA GLY A 30 -10.60 10.85 -30.80
C GLY A 30 -9.90 9.50 -30.97
N GLY A 31 -9.46 8.88 -29.87
CA GLY A 31 -8.83 7.57 -29.86
C GLY A 31 -7.80 7.40 -28.74
N VAL A 32 -7.18 6.22 -28.68
CA VAL A 32 -6.18 5.88 -27.65
C VAL A 32 -4.92 6.74 -27.79
N VAL A 33 -4.53 7.05 -29.03
CA VAL A 33 -3.31 7.83 -29.32
C VAL A 33 -3.45 9.28 -28.85
N GLU A 34 -4.58 9.94 -29.10
CA GLU A 34 -4.83 11.29 -28.57
C GLU A 34 -5.11 11.31 -27.07
N ALA A 35 -5.75 10.26 -26.53
CA ALA A 35 -6.00 10.16 -25.10
C ALA A 35 -4.72 9.96 -24.29
N PHE A 36 -3.72 9.22 -24.80
CA PHE A 36 -2.53 8.84 -24.02
C PHE A 36 -1.18 9.27 -24.60
N GLY A 37 -1.08 9.66 -25.86
CA GLY A 37 0.15 10.22 -26.47
C GLY A 37 0.88 9.31 -27.47
N GLY A 38 0.38 8.10 -27.72
CA GLY A 38 0.95 7.14 -28.67
C GLY A 38 2.31 6.56 -28.24
N ASN A 39 2.94 5.77 -29.12
CA ASN A 39 4.25 5.16 -28.88
C ASN A 39 5.18 5.38 -30.08
N TYR A 40 6.47 5.48 -29.77
CA TYR A 40 7.57 5.60 -30.74
C TYR A 40 8.55 4.44 -30.55
N HIS A 41 8.99 3.87 -31.66
CA HIS A 41 10.06 2.88 -31.72
C HIS A 41 11.20 3.48 -32.52
N ILE A 42 12.36 3.58 -31.89
CA ILE A 42 13.56 4.18 -32.45
C ILE A 42 14.58 3.06 -32.61
N GLU A 43 15.06 2.86 -33.84
CA GLU A 43 16.06 1.86 -34.17
C GLU A 43 17.29 2.54 -34.78
N CYS A 44 18.46 2.25 -34.20
CA CYS A 44 19.75 2.78 -34.56
C CYS A 44 20.66 1.61 -34.97
N ARG A 45 21.02 1.56 -36.25
CA ARG A 45 21.76 0.42 -36.85
C ARG A 45 23.27 0.64 -36.93
N SER A 46 23.69 1.85 -37.26
CA SER A 46 25.10 2.26 -37.32
C SER A 46 25.22 3.77 -37.11
N VAL A 47 26.46 4.26 -36.92
CA VAL A 47 26.76 5.70 -36.73
C VAL A 47 26.48 6.52 -38.00
N ASP A 48 26.58 5.90 -39.17
CA ASP A 48 26.43 6.56 -40.49
C ASP A 48 25.03 6.35 -41.13
N GLU A 49 24.16 5.54 -40.52
CA GLU A 49 22.78 5.32 -41.01
C GLU A 49 21.78 6.25 -40.30
N ASP A 50 20.83 6.78 -41.07
CA ASP A 50 19.73 7.59 -40.53
C ASP A 50 18.88 6.79 -39.53
N VAL A 51 18.44 7.49 -38.47
CA VAL A 51 17.56 6.95 -37.41
C VAL A 51 16.26 6.43 -38.02
N ILE A 52 15.91 5.18 -37.76
CA ILE A 52 14.61 4.62 -38.17
C ILE A 52 13.60 4.89 -37.05
N LEU A 53 12.75 5.91 -37.24
CA LEU A 53 11.64 6.22 -36.33
C LEU A 53 10.34 5.60 -36.85
N THR A 54 9.79 4.65 -36.10
CA THR A 54 8.44 4.10 -36.34
C THR A 54 7.49 4.59 -35.26
N SER A 55 6.44 5.32 -35.64
CA SER A 55 5.45 5.85 -34.70
C SER A 55 4.06 5.24 -34.91
N THR A 56 3.26 5.22 -33.85
CA THR A 56 1.84 4.84 -33.96
C THR A 56 1.10 5.88 -34.81
N PRO A 57 0.17 5.51 -35.70
CA PRO A 57 -0.58 6.47 -36.50
C PRO A 57 -1.30 7.51 -35.61
N GLY A 58 -1.11 8.81 -35.90
CA GLY A 58 -1.68 9.91 -35.12
C GLY A 58 -0.79 10.42 -33.97
N SER A 59 0.37 9.80 -33.73
CA SER A 59 1.35 10.31 -32.76
C SER A 59 1.97 11.65 -33.23
N PRO A 60 2.18 12.62 -32.33
CA PRO A 60 2.90 13.85 -32.67
C PRO A 60 4.33 13.56 -33.18
N PRO A 61 4.88 14.36 -34.12
CA PRO A 61 6.23 14.14 -34.61
C PRO A 61 7.25 14.44 -33.52
N ILE A 62 8.27 13.58 -33.41
CA ILE A 62 9.40 13.75 -32.51
C ILE A 62 10.71 13.78 -33.30
N ILE A 63 11.71 14.47 -32.77
CA ILE A 63 13.07 14.43 -33.29
C ILE A 63 13.84 13.43 -32.43
N ALA A 64 14.35 12.38 -33.05
CA ALA A 64 15.14 11.36 -32.38
C ALA A 64 16.56 11.35 -32.94
N GLY A 65 17.56 11.29 -32.06
CA GLY A 65 18.96 11.07 -32.40
C GLY A 65 19.46 9.72 -31.92
N CYS A 66 20.49 9.20 -32.58
CA CYS A 66 21.28 8.10 -32.06
C CYS A 66 22.41 8.65 -31.18
N VAL A 67 22.79 7.90 -30.14
CA VAL A 67 24.05 8.09 -29.41
C VAL A 67 25.22 7.79 -30.34
N ASP A 68 26.19 8.70 -30.42
CA ASP A 68 27.37 8.63 -31.30
C ASP A 68 28.48 7.69 -30.76
N THR A 69 28.13 6.56 -30.14
CA THR A 69 29.11 5.60 -29.62
C THR A 69 29.02 4.26 -30.35
N GLU A 70 30.01 3.99 -31.21
CA GLU A 70 30.10 2.76 -32.04
C GLU A 70 29.89 1.47 -31.24
N GLU A 71 30.36 1.41 -29.99
CA GLU A 71 30.27 0.22 -29.13
C GLU A 71 28.84 -0.19 -28.75
N THR A 72 27.85 0.69 -28.92
CA THR A 72 26.47 0.44 -28.50
C THR A 72 25.57 -0.09 -29.61
N PHE A 73 25.99 -0.05 -30.88
CA PHE A 73 25.17 -0.44 -32.04
C PHE A 73 25.19 -1.96 -32.30
N PRO A 74 24.07 -2.54 -32.80
CA PRO A 74 22.77 -1.91 -32.99
C PRO A 74 21.96 -1.90 -31.69
N TYR A 75 21.17 -0.84 -31.48
CA TYR A 75 20.23 -0.76 -30.36
C TYR A 75 18.89 -0.21 -30.82
N SER A 76 17.86 -0.53 -30.04
CA SER A 76 16.52 0.01 -30.22
C SER A 76 15.90 0.30 -28.86
N TRP A 77 15.03 1.29 -28.80
CA TRP A 77 14.25 1.58 -27.61
C TRP A 77 12.85 2.04 -27.98
N PHE A 78 11.92 1.84 -27.05
CA PHE A 78 10.58 2.39 -27.16
C PHE A 78 10.47 3.63 -26.28
N VAL A 79 9.71 4.61 -26.77
CA VAL A 79 9.39 5.78 -25.99
C VAL A 79 7.88 5.97 -25.98
N PRO A 80 7.22 5.89 -24.81
CA PRO A 80 5.80 6.20 -24.71
C PRO A 80 5.64 7.72 -24.76
N GLY A 81 4.76 8.19 -25.65
CA GLY A 81 4.32 9.57 -25.62
C GLY A 81 3.33 9.81 -24.48
N SER A 82 3.15 11.07 -24.10
CA SER A 82 2.16 11.48 -23.12
C SER A 82 1.34 12.66 -23.63
N SER A 83 0.03 12.47 -23.72
CA SER A 83 -0.92 13.54 -24.06
C SER A 83 -1.10 14.51 -22.88
N SER A 84 -1.71 15.67 -23.12
CA SER A 84 -2.12 16.59 -22.05
C SER A 84 -3.08 15.95 -21.04
N ALA A 85 -3.99 15.09 -21.51
CA ALA A 85 -4.90 14.34 -20.64
C ALA A 85 -4.17 13.30 -19.79
N GLY A 86 -3.21 12.56 -20.37
CA GLY A 86 -2.36 11.60 -19.65
C GLY A 86 -1.49 12.28 -18.59
N LYS A 87 -0.93 13.44 -18.92
CA LYS A 87 -0.18 14.30 -18.00
C LYS A 87 -1.04 14.79 -16.84
N PHE A 88 -2.29 15.20 -17.09
CA PHE A 88 -3.22 15.58 -16.04
C PHE A 88 -3.58 14.39 -15.12
N LEU A 89 -3.79 13.21 -15.69
CA LEU A 89 -4.04 11.98 -14.93
C LEU A 89 -2.86 11.61 -14.01
N LEU A 90 -1.62 11.89 -14.40
CA LEU A 90 -0.44 11.71 -13.55
C LEU A 90 -0.43 12.68 -12.34
N LEU A 91 -1.04 13.86 -12.48
CA LEU A 91 -1.17 14.87 -11.41
C LEU A 91 -2.43 14.72 -10.56
N ALA A 92 -3.39 13.89 -10.96
CA ALA A 92 -4.63 13.67 -10.20
C ALA A 92 -4.41 13.01 -8.81
N PRO A 93 -3.54 11.99 -8.64
CA PRO A 93 -3.34 11.33 -7.34
C PRO A 93 -2.91 12.23 -6.17
N PRO A 94 -1.95 13.18 -6.31
CA PRO A 94 -1.64 14.10 -5.22
C PRO A 94 -2.81 15.04 -4.88
N LEU A 95 -3.57 15.52 -5.88
CA LEU A 95 -4.76 16.34 -5.64
C LEU A 95 -5.84 15.58 -4.87
N SER A 96 -6.11 14.33 -5.26
CA SER A 96 -7.07 13.48 -4.53
C SER A 96 -6.60 13.19 -3.11
N ALA A 97 -5.30 13.03 -2.88
CA ALA A 97 -4.74 12.80 -1.55
C ALA A 97 -4.91 14.03 -0.63
N ILE A 98 -4.76 15.25 -1.17
CA ILE A 98 -5.02 16.49 -0.42
C ILE A 98 -6.49 16.58 0.01
N ILE A 99 -7.42 16.30 -0.92
CA ILE A 99 -8.85 16.30 -0.62
C ILE A 99 -9.18 15.24 0.43
N ALA A 100 -8.67 14.02 0.28
CA ALA A 100 -8.86 12.94 1.23
C ALA A 100 -8.31 13.29 2.63
N ALA A 101 -7.13 13.91 2.70
CA ALA A 101 -6.55 14.37 3.95
C ALA A 101 -7.46 15.42 4.62
N PHE A 102 -8.03 16.37 3.88
CA PHE A 102 -8.95 17.34 4.46
C PHE A 102 -10.24 16.69 5.01
N LEU A 103 -10.81 15.75 4.26
CA LEU A 103 -11.99 15.00 4.71
C LEU A 103 -11.71 14.18 5.97
N MET A 104 -10.56 13.50 6.02
CA MET A 104 -10.15 12.71 7.18
C MET A 104 -9.80 13.59 8.39
N ARG A 105 -9.21 14.76 8.16
CA ARG A 105 -8.99 15.77 9.22
C ARG A 105 -10.31 16.21 9.84
N SER A 106 -11.31 16.49 9.01
CA SER A 106 -12.65 16.85 9.49
C SER A 106 -13.32 15.70 10.23
N ALA A 107 -13.17 14.46 9.75
CA ALA A 107 -13.73 13.29 10.42
C ALA A 107 -13.07 13.02 11.77
N TRP A 108 -11.74 13.13 11.84
CA TRP A 108 -10.99 12.98 13.09
C TRP A 108 -11.47 13.99 14.14
N ASN A 109 -11.49 15.28 13.82
CA ASN A 109 -11.94 16.30 14.77
C ASN A 109 -13.38 16.05 15.26
N ARG A 110 -14.27 15.57 14.39
CA ARG A 110 -15.66 15.26 14.77
C ARG A 110 -15.73 14.07 15.74
N PHE A 111 -14.97 13.01 15.49
CA PHE A 111 -14.98 11.83 16.36
C PHE A 111 -14.22 12.06 17.67
N ASP A 112 -13.28 13.00 17.70
CA ASP A 112 -12.54 13.41 18.91
C ASP A 112 -13.44 14.23 19.87
N GLU A 113 -14.47 14.90 19.35
CA GLU A 113 -15.43 15.68 20.13
C GLU A 113 -16.62 14.84 20.68
N GLU A 114 -16.84 13.63 20.15
CA GLU A 114 -17.93 12.75 20.57
C GLU A 114 -17.45 11.70 21.59
N ASP A 115 -17.98 11.75 22.82
CA ASP A 115 -17.65 10.79 23.88
C ASP A 115 -17.95 9.33 23.45
N GLY A 116 -16.96 8.45 23.62
CA GLY A 116 -17.06 7.03 23.25
C GLY A 116 -16.71 6.71 21.80
N MET A 117 -16.21 7.67 21.02
CA MET A 117 -15.75 7.48 19.63
C MET A 117 -14.21 7.54 19.47
N GLU A 118 -13.46 7.36 20.56
CA GLU A 118 -11.99 7.44 20.57
C GLU A 118 -11.31 6.50 19.55
N ASP A 119 -11.85 5.31 19.35
CA ASP A 119 -11.35 4.34 18.35
C ASP A 119 -11.50 4.87 16.92
N GLN A 120 -12.66 5.46 16.61
CA GLN A 120 -12.94 6.02 15.29
C GLN A 120 -12.15 7.30 15.04
N ALA A 121 -11.88 8.08 16.11
CA ALA A 121 -10.98 9.23 16.06
C ALA A 121 -9.54 8.78 15.75
N ASN A 122 -9.05 7.73 16.40
CA ASN A 122 -7.73 7.15 16.14
C ASN A 122 -7.60 6.54 14.74
N GLU A 123 -8.67 5.91 14.21
CA GLU A 123 -8.74 5.47 12.81
C GLU A 123 -8.60 6.66 11.87
N ALA A 124 -9.47 7.66 12.03
CA ALA A 124 -9.50 8.83 11.17
C ALA A 124 -8.17 9.60 11.21
N ARG A 125 -7.51 9.64 12.37
CA ARG A 125 -6.18 10.24 12.55
C ARG A 125 -5.09 9.49 11.78
N SER A 126 -5.07 8.16 11.86
CA SER A 126 -4.08 7.34 11.13
C SER A 126 -4.31 7.40 9.61
N LEU A 127 -5.56 7.37 9.18
CA LEU A 127 -5.97 7.60 7.79
C LEU A 127 -5.55 9.00 7.30
N PHE A 128 -5.76 10.04 8.12
CA PHE A 128 -5.30 11.39 7.84
C PHE A 128 -3.79 11.44 7.65
N ILE A 129 -3.02 10.83 8.55
CA ILE A 129 -1.55 10.77 8.45
C ILE A 129 -1.12 10.06 7.15
N GLY A 130 -1.79 8.97 6.78
CA GLY A 130 -1.57 8.26 5.51
C GLY A 130 -1.74 9.15 4.28
N PHE A 131 -2.90 9.79 4.16
CA PHE A 131 -3.19 10.69 3.03
C PHE A 131 -2.36 11.97 3.04
N ALA A 132 -2.10 12.56 4.21
CA ALA A 132 -1.25 13.74 4.34
C ALA A 132 0.21 13.45 3.97
N GLY A 133 0.74 12.29 4.40
CA GLY A 133 2.07 11.83 4.00
C GLY A 133 2.17 11.64 2.48
N LYS A 134 1.15 11.02 1.86
CA LYS A 134 1.05 10.90 0.39
C LYS A 134 1.03 12.24 -0.31
N ALA A 135 0.20 13.18 0.16
CA ALA A 135 0.11 14.53 -0.36
C ALA A 135 1.45 15.28 -0.25
N THR A 136 2.19 15.09 0.84
CA THR A 136 3.47 15.75 1.09
C THR A 136 4.59 15.18 0.21
N ILE A 137 4.79 13.87 0.24
CA ILE A 137 5.86 13.20 -0.52
C ILE A 137 5.65 13.37 -2.02
N LYS A 138 4.43 13.09 -2.54
CA LYS A 138 4.14 13.32 -3.97
C LYS A 138 4.10 14.80 -4.29
N GLY A 139 3.57 15.65 -3.41
CA GLY A 139 3.48 17.09 -3.64
C GLY A 139 4.85 17.74 -3.82
N ILE A 140 5.84 17.35 -3.02
CA ILE A 140 7.24 17.78 -3.21
C ILE A 140 7.76 17.29 -4.56
N MET A 141 7.49 16.05 -4.94
CA MET A 141 7.96 15.49 -6.21
C MET A 141 7.22 16.04 -7.44
N VAL A 142 6.04 16.63 -7.28
CA VAL A 142 5.39 17.44 -8.33
C VAL A 142 6.24 18.67 -8.67
N MET A 143 7.02 19.22 -7.74
CA MET A 143 7.96 20.30 -8.05
C MET A 143 9.01 19.87 -9.07
N SER A 144 9.41 18.59 -9.09
CA SER A 144 10.28 18.05 -10.13
C SER A 144 9.61 18.13 -11.51
N ILE A 145 8.31 17.83 -11.62
CA ILE A 145 7.55 18.01 -12.88
C ILE A 145 7.48 19.49 -13.26
N VAL A 146 7.23 20.37 -12.30
CA VAL A 146 7.18 21.83 -12.56
C VAL A 146 8.53 22.34 -13.06
N TYR A 147 9.62 21.93 -12.42
CA TYR A 147 10.98 22.24 -12.85
C TYR A 147 11.25 21.76 -14.28
N MET A 148 10.86 20.52 -14.58
CA MET A 148 11.06 19.91 -15.88
C MET A 148 10.29 20.65 -16.96
N THR A 149 9.02 20.95 -16.71
CA THR A 149 8.17 21.73 -17.61
C THR A 149 8.75 23.14 -17.82
N ALA A 150 9.27 23.78 -16.77
CA ALA A 150 9.85 25.12 -16.86
C ALA A 150 11.18 25.15 -17.62
N ARG A 151 12.01 24.10 -17.50
CA ARG A 151 13.35 24.05 -18.10
C ARG A 151 13.37 23.47 -19.51
N PHE A 152 12.57 22.43 -19.75
CA PHE A 152 12.54 21.66 -21.00
C PHE A 152 11.27 21.92 -21.83
N GLY A 153 10.33 22.72 -21.32
CA GLY A 153 9.08 23.08 -22.00
C GLY A 153 7.98 22.03 -21.88
N ASP A 154 8.35 20.77 -21.67
CA ASP A 154 7.42 19.67 -21.49
C ASP A 154 8.00 18.56 -20.58
N PHE A 155 7.12 17.73 -20.02
CA PHE A 155 7.49 16.53 -19.27
C PHE A 155 6.95 15.30 -20.02
N ASN A 156 7.71 14.83 -20.99
CA ASN A 156 7.35 13.66 -21.78
C ASN A 156 8.55 12.70 -21.86
N LEU A 157 8.29 11.39 -21.80
CA LEU A 157 9.38 10.44 -22.04
C LEU A 157 9.88 10.57 -23.48
N ALA A 158 9.00 10.93 -24.43
CA ALA A 158 9.33 11.19 -25.84
C ALA A 158 10.45 12.22 -26.04
N ASP A 159 10.58 13.18 -25.11
CA ASP A 159 11.55 14.27 -25.24
C ASP A 159 12.97 13.86 -24.84
N LEU A 160 13.16 12.69 -24.20
CA LEU A 160 14.51 12.14 -23.92
C LEU A 160 15.38 12.09 -25.18
N ALA A 161 14.78 11.82 -26.34
CA ALA A 161 15.49 11.69 -27.60
C ALA A 161 16.02 13.05 -28.14
N SER A 162 15.60 14.17 -27.54
CA SER A 162 15.92 15.54 -27.95
C SER A 162 16.76 16.31 -26.93
N ILE A 163 17.01 15.73 -25.74
CA ILE A 163 17.69 16.43 -24.63
C ILE A 163 19.20 16.25 -24.74
N ASP A 164 19.91 17.36 -24.55
CA ASP A 164 21.37 17.41 -24.53
C ASP A 164 21.97 16.54 -23.40
N GLY A 165 23.08 15.87 -23.69
CA GLY A 165 23.69 14.84 -22.83
C GLY A 165 24.09 15.33 -21.44
N GLU A 166 24.43 16.62 -21.28
CA GLU A 166 24.77 17.21 -19.98
C GLU A 166 23.54 17.44 -19.08
N LEU A 167 22.36 17.66 -19.67
CA LEU A 167 21.10 17.90 -18.96
C LEU A 167 20.29 16.62 -18.74
N LEU A 168 20.60 15.55 -19.48
CA LEU A 168 19.94 14.26 -19.38
C LEU A 168 19.94 13.67 -17.95
N PRO A 169 21.02 13.71 -17.15
CA PRO A 169 21.00 13.17 -15.79
C PRO A 169 20.00 13.91 -14.89
N ILE A 170 19.91 15.23 -15.00
CA ILE A 170 18.97 16.05 -14.23
C ILE A 170 17.53 15.70 -14.61
N TYR A 171 17.28 15.52 -15.92
CA TYR A 171 15.98 15.10 -16.43
C TYR A 171 15.56 13.74 -15.84
N LEU A 172 16.46 12.76 -15.89
CA LEU A 172 16.22 11.42 -15.36
C LEU A 172 16.00 11.43 -13.85
N TYR A 173 16.80 12.17 -13.06
CA TYR A 173 16.59 12.26 -11.61
C TYR A 173 15.22 12.84 -11.25
N CYS A 174 14.77 13.87 -11.96
CA CYS A 174 13.46 14.47 -11.73
C CYS A 174 12.32 13.50 -12.10
N LEU A 175 12.43 12.83 -13.25
CA LEU A 175 11.44 11.87 -13.74
C LEU A 175 11.35 10.65 -12.81
N TYR A 176 12.48 9.99 -12.52
CA TYR A 176 12.52 8.83 -11.64
C TYR A 176 12.19 9.18 -10.19
N GLY A 177 12.59 10.36 -9.72
CA GLY A 177 12.18 10.87 -8.40
C GLY A 177 10.66 10.94 -8.29
N PHE A 178 10.00 11.48 -9.32
CA PHE A 178 8.53 11.49 -9.40
C PHE A 178 7.94 10.07 -9.47
N MET A 179 8.46 9.18 -10.33
CA MET A 179 7.94 7.82 -10.45
C MET A 179 8.11 7.00 -9.15
N LEU A 180 9.28 7.05 -8.52
CA LEU A 180 9.55 6.35 -7.26
C LEU A 180 8.69 6.90 -6.11
N SER A 181 8.34 8.19 -6.13
CA SER A 181 7.41 8.77 -5.16
C SER A 181 6.03 8.10 -5.19
N ILE A 182 5.57 7.62 -6.35
CA ILE A 182 4.32 6.88 -6.50
C ILE A 182 4.37 5.57 -5.73
N LEU A 183 5.49 4.85 -5.86
CA LEU A 183 5.71 3.59 -5.18
C LEU A 183 5.84 3.79 -3.66
N LEU A 184 6.68 4.75 -3.24
CA LEU A 184 6.95 5.05 -1.84
C LEU A 184 5.68 5.46 -1.09
N THR A 185 4.83 6.29 -1.71
CA THR A 185 3.58 6.71 -1.08
C THR A 185 2.52 5.62 -1.03
N GLY A 186 2.47 4.71 -2.02
CA GLY A 186 1.61 3.53 -1.93
C GLY A 186 2.05 2.59 -0.80
N MET A 187 3.36 2.41 -0.61
CA MET A 187 3.92 1.62 0.48
C MET A 187 3.62 2.25 1.85
N PHE A 188 3.86 3.56 2.00
CA PHE A 188 3.56 4.31 3.21
C PHE A 188 2.07 4.23 3.60
N GLU A 189 1.18 4.40 2.62
CA GLU A 189 -0.26 4.28 2.80
C GLU A 189 -0.65 2.87 3.26
N GLY A 190 -0.07 1.82 2.66
CA GLY A 190 -0.26 0.44 3.09
C GLY A 190 0.15 0.18 4.54
N PHE A 191 1.28 0.73 4.99
CA PHE A 191 1.71 0.62 6.38
C PHE A 191 0.79 1.36 7.34
N MET A 192 0.36 2.57 7.01
CA MET A 192 -0.54 3.36 7.86
C MET A 192 -1.93 2.73 7.96
N PHE A 193 -2.48 2.18 6.87
CA PHE A 193 -3.72 1.42 6.90
C PHE A 193 -3.59 0.15 7.74
N SER A 194 -2.48 -0.58 7.59
CA SER A 194 -2.24 -1.78 8.39
C SER A 194 -2.15 -1.42 9.87
N TYR A 195 -1.41 -0.37 10.22
CA TYR A 195 -1.32 0.15 11.58
C TYR A 195 -2.68 0.56 12.14
N ALA A 196 -3.50 1.26 11.35
CA ALA A 196 -4.84 1.69 11.75
C ALA A 196 -5.74 0.49 12.11
N ILE A 197 -5.75 -0.53 11.25
CA ILE A 197 -6.54 -1.75 11.45
C ILE A 197 -6.01 -2.52 12.67
N LEU A 198 -4.70 -2.70 12.77
CA LEU A 198 -4.04 -3.40 13.88
C LEU A 198 -4.27 -2.72 15.23
N LYS A 199 -4.42 -1.40 15.25
CA LYS A 199 -4.63 -0.63 16.47
C LYS A 199 -6.09 -0.58 16.91
N ASN A 200 -7.04 -0.64 15.96
CA ASN A 200 -8.47 -0.53 16.23
C ASN A 200 -9.20 -1.87 16.40
N ASP A 201 -8.59 -2.97 15.98
CA ASP A 201 -8.93 -4.26 16.57
C ASP A 201 -8.41 -4.23 18.02
N ILE A 202 -9.20 -3.61 18.90
CA ILE A 202 -9.26 -3.93 20.31
C ILE A 202 -9.42 -5.44 20.36
N LEU A 203 -8.27 -6.12 20.52
CA LEU A 203 -8.10 -7.26 21.39
C LEU A 203 -9.32 -8.17 21.30
N GLY A 204 -9.53 -8.90 20.19
CA GLY A 204 -10.81 -9.61 19.95
C GLY A 204 -10.91 -10.39 18.64
N ILE A 205 -10.13 -9.98 17.63
CA ILE A 205 -10.08 -10.65 16.31
C ILE A 205 -8.66 -11.16 16.03
N ASP A 206 -7.87 -11.43 17.07
CA ASP A 206 -6.45 -11.73 16.91
C ASP A 206 -6.21 -12.99 16.05
N GLU A 207 -7.01 -14.06 16.19
CA GLU A 207 -6.76 -15.29 15.42
C GLU A 207 -6.98 -15.13 13.90
N GLN A 208 -8.02 -14.40 13.48
CA GLN A 208 -8.29 -14.22 12.05
C GLN A 208 -7.33 -13.19 11.43
N LEU A 209 -6.99 -12.14 12.18
CA LEU A 209 -6.09 -11.09 11.69
C LEU A 209 -4.64 -11.58 11.68
N ARG A 210 -4.19 -12.33 12.69
CA ARG A 210 -2.89 -13.02 12.73
C ARG A 210 -2.76 -14.04 11.60
N ARG A 211 -3.83 -14.76 11.30
CA ARG A 211 -3.86 -15.71 10.17
C ARG A 211 -3.78 -14.98 8.83
N SER A 212 -4.51 -13.88 8.68
CA SER A 212 -4.48 -13.03 7.48
C SER A 212 -3.11 -12.36 7.30
N MET A 213 -2.52 -11.84 8.38
CA MET A 213 -1.21 -11.19 8.40
C MET A 213 -0.08 -12.19 8.13
N SER A 214 -0.07 -13.34 8.79
CA SER A 214 0.92 -14.40 8.54
C SER A 214 0.84 -14.90 7.11
N TRP A 215 -0.38 -15.01 6.56
CA TRP A 215 -0.58 -15.35 5.15
C TRP A 215 -0.11 -14.23 4.21
N GLY A 216 -0.40 -12.98 4.54
CA GLY A 216 0.06 -11.80 3.80
C GLY A 216 1.59 -11.69 3.76
N VAL A 217 2.26 -11.88 4.91
CA VAL A 217 3.73 -11.91 5.02
C VAL A 217 4.30 -13.07 4.22
N PHE A 218 3.67 -14.25 4.23
CA PHE A 218 4.08 -15.39 3.42
C PHE A 218 3.99 -15.08 1.92
N VAL A 219 2.88 -14.51 1.45
CA VAL A 219 2.68 -14.14 0.04
C VAL A 219 3.66 -13.05 -0.38
N PHE A 220 3.82 -12.01 0.43
CA PHE A 220 4.72 -10.90 0.16
C PHE A 220 6.18 -11.36 0.09
N THR A 221 6.64 -12.10 1.10
CA THR A 221 8.01 -12.64 1.13
C THR A 221 8.24 -13.58 -0.06
N GLY A 222 7.26 -14.43 -0.38
CA GLY A 222 7.34 -15.30 -1.55
C GLY A 222 7.44 -14.53 -2.87
N ALA A 223 6.65 -13.48 -3.04
CA ALA A 223 6.70 -12.62 -4.22
C ALA A 223 8.06 -11.90 -4.34
N VAL A 224 8.58 -11.34 -3.25
CA VAL A 224 9.90 -10.70 -3.23
C VAL A 224 11.00 -11.71 -3.58
N CYS A 225 10.96 -12.92 -3.01
CA CYS A 225 11.93 -13.97 -3.35
C CYS A 225 11.88 -14.35 -4.84
N ILE A 226 10.68 -14.45 -5.44
CA ILE A 226 10.53 -14.71 -6.87
C ILE A 226 11.16 -13.58 -7.71
N LEU A 227 10.94 -12.32 -7.34
CA LEU A 227 11.51 -11.16 -8.05
C LEU A 227 13.03 -11.12 -7.93
N VAL A 228 13.59 -11.29 -6.72
CA VAL A 228 15.04 -11.30 -6.51
C VAL A 228 15.70 -12.43 -7.32
N VAL A 229 15.10 -13.61 -7.32
CA VAL A 229 15.62 -14.74 -8.10
C VAL A 229 15.40 -14.54 -9.60
N ALA A 230 14.34 -13.85 -10.03
CA ALA A 230 14.14 -13.48 -11.43
C ALA A 230 15.31 -12.64 -11.93
N GLU A 231 15.64 -11.56 -11.21
CA GLU A 231 16.76 -10.66 -11.54
C GLU A 231 18.11 -11.41 -11.60
N LEU A 232 18.35 -12.31 -10.63
CA LEU A 232 19.59 -13.12 -10.62
C LEU A 232 19.64 -14.13 -11.77
N LEU A 233 18.51 -14.69 -12.19
CA LEU A 233 18.45 -15.69 -13.27
C LEU A 233 18.40 -15.06 -14.65
N GLU A 234 17.88 -13.85 -14.81
CA GLU A 234 17.78 -13.16 -16.09
C GLU A 234 19.17 -12.87 -16.69
N GLY A 235 20.20 -12.73 -15.84
CA GLY A 235 21.60 -12.66 -16.27
C GLY A 235 22.22 -13.98 -16.76
N ILE A 236 21.53 -15.13 -16.60
CA ILE A 236 22.08 -16.47 -16.89
C ILE A 236 21.22 -17.23 -17.91
N ILE A 237 19.89 -17.12 -17.81
CA ILE A 237 18.95 -17.89 -18.62
C ILE A 237 17.91 -16.94 -19.22
N PRO A 238 17.70 -16.95 -20.55
CA PRO A 238 16.57 -16.26 -21.16
C PRO A 238 15.26 -16.82 -20.58
N TYR A 239 14.30 -15.95 -20.28
CA TYR A 239 13.07 -16.24 -19.49
C TYR A 239 13.29 -16.48 -17.99
N GLY A 240 14.31 -15.85 -17.40
CA GLY A 240 14.63 -15.91 -15.97
C GLY A 240 13.45 -15.69 -15.02
N GLY A 241 12.48 -14.84 -15.38
CA GLY A 241 11.26 -14.61 -14.59
C GLY A 241 10.29 -15.81 -14.53
N VAL A 242 10.20 -16.64 -15.57
CA VAL A 242 9.37 -17.87 -15.54
C VAL A 242 10.13 -18.98 -14.80
N ALA A 243 11.44 -19.06 -15.02
CA ALA A 243 12.30 -20.01 -14.33
C ALA A 243 12.33 -19.75 -12.81
N SER A 244 12.38 -18.49 -12.37
CA SER A 244 12.35 -18.13 -10.95
C SER A 244 11.04 -18.52 -10.27
N ALA A 245 9.91 -18.37 -10.96
CA ALA A 245 8.61 -18.83 -10.45
C ALA A 245 8.56 -20.35 -10.24
N LEU A 246 9.24 -21.14 -11.07
CA LEU A 246 9.38 -22.59 -10.87
C LEU A 246 10.38 -22.92 -9.75
N VAL A 247 11.57 -22.33 -9.80
CA VAL A 247 12.67 -22.60 -8.85
C VAL A 247 12.30 -22.20 -7.43
N VAL A 248 11.57 -21.10 -7.25
CA VAL A 248 11.18 -20.57 -5.93
C VAL A 248 9.74 -20.94 -5.59
N GLY A 249 8.81 -20.83 -6.55
CA GLY A 249 7.39 -21.07 -6.30
C GLY A 249 7.04 -22.52 -6.01
N VAL A 250 7.71 -23.50 -6.63
CA VAL A 250 7.49 -24.93 -6.34
C VAL A 250 7.93 -25.26 -4.90
N PRO A 251 9.16 -24.93 -4.47
CA PRO A 251 9.55 -25.11 -3.07
C PRO A 251 8.68 -24.34 -2.08
N LEU A 252 8.31 -23.08 -2.36
CA LEU A 252 7.40 -22.30 -1.50
C LEU A 252 6.04 -22.99 -1.32
N THR A 253 5.51 -23.59 -2.37
CA THR A 253 4.22 -24.30 -2.32
C THR A 253 4.32 -25.59 -1.50
N VAL A 254 5.42 -26.34 -1.67
CA VAL A 254 5.68 -27.58 -0.91
C VAL A 254 5.95 -27.27 0.56
N MET A 255 6.76 -26.25 0.84
CA MET A 255 7.18 -25.82 2.18
C MET A 255 6.21 -24.80 2.81
N ARG A 256 5.02 -24.61 2.26
CA ARG A 256 4.04 -23.64 2.77
C ARG A 256 3.73 -23.83 4.26
N LYS A 257 3.60 -25.08 4.71
CA LYS A 257 3.27 -25.43 6.10
C LYS A 257 4.40 -25.04 7.07
N PRO A 258 5.66 -25.50 6.88
CA PRO A 258 6.74 -25.12 7.79
C PRO A 258 7.03 -23.62 7.78
N ILE A 259 7.03 -22.97 6.61
CA ILE A 259 7.31 -21.53 6.51
C ILE A 259 6.23 -20.71 7.22
N TYR A 260 4.96 -21.04 6.99
CA TYR A 260 3.86 -20.38 7.68
C TYR A 260 3.96 -20.52 9.20
N ASN A 261 4.38 -21.69 9.70
CA ASN A 261 4.54 -21.92 11.13
C ASN A 261 5.66 -21.07 11.73
N THR A 262 6.78 -20.89 11.03
CA THR A 262 7.87 -19.99 11.45
C THR A 262 7.43 -18.53 11.46
N ILE A 263 6.70 -18.08 10.44
CA ILE A 263 6.14 -16.72 10.38
C ILE A 263 5.18 -16.50 11.54
N ASN A 264 4.30 -17.47 11.80
CA ASN A 264 3.35 -17.38 12.90
C ASN A 264 4.05 -17.25 14.26
N ILE A 265 5.12 -18.01 14.51
CA ILE A 265 5.94 -17.87 15.73
C ILE A 265 6.53 -16.46 15.85
N LEU A 266 7.07 -15.92 14.77
CA LEU A 266 7.67 -14.58 14.77
C LEU A 266 6.62 -13.48 14.99
N VAL A 267 5.42 -13.64 14.41
CA VAL A 267 4.28 -12.75 14.64
C VAL A 267 3.79 -12.83 16.09
N VAL A 268 3.73 -14.03 16.69
CA VAL A 268 3.38 -14.23 18.10
C VAL A 268 4.38 -13.54 19.04
N ILE A 269 5.67 -13.54 18.69
CA ILE A 269 6.70 -12.85 19.48
C ILE A 269 6.58 -11.32 19.36
N LEU A 270 6.22 -10.82 18.18
CA LEU A 270 6.04 -9.38 17.91
C LEU A 270 4.73 -8.80 18.45
N MET A 271 3.71 -9.65 18.62
CA MET A 271 2.40 -9.30 19.14
C MET A 271 2.12 -10.16 20.39
N PRO A 272 2.73 -9.83 21.54
CA PRO A 272 2.53 -10.57 22.78
C PRO A 272 1.07 -10.49 23.24
N GLU A 273 0.64 -11.55 23.92
CA GLU A 273 -0.75 -11.93 24.22
C GLU A 273 -1.75 -10.77 24.32
N ALA A 274 -2.68 -10.78 23.38
CA ALA A 274 -3.79 -9.87 23.25
C ALA A 274 -5.06 -10.60 23.73
N PHE A 275 -5.68 -10.12 24.81
CA PHE A 275 -6.98 -10.61 25.28
C PHE A 275 -8.04 -10.46 24.18
N THR A 276 -9.11 -11.26 24.19
CA THR A 276 -10.27 -11.03 23.31
C THR A 276 -11.21 -9.95 23.90
N LYS A 277 -12.21 -9.44 23.15
CA LYS A 277 -13.05 -8.31 23.62
C LYS A 277 -13.87 -8.75 24.82
N ASP A 278 -14.28 -10.01 24.76
CA ASP A 278 -14.97 -10.71 25.82
C ASP A 278 -14.04 -10.93 27.02
N GLU A 279 -12.78 -11.31 26.80
CA GLU A 279 -11.78 -11.44 27.87
C GLU A 279 -11.41 -10.09 28.50
N GLN A 280 -11.30 -9.02 27.72
CA GLN A 280 -11.02 -7.67 28.18
C GLN A 280 -12.21 -7.10 28.96
N SER A 281 -13.43 -7.28 28.45
CA SER A 281 -14.65 -6.91 29.18
C SER A 281 -14.78 -7.69 30.49
N TYR A 282 -14.35 -8.96 30.51
CA TYR A 282 -14.26 -9.75 31.74
C TYR A 282 -13.19 -9.20 32.69
N ILE A 283 -11.98 -8.89 32.20
CA ILE A 283 -10.89 -8.30 33.00
C ILE A 283 -11.31 -6.94 33.59
N GLU A 284 -12.00 -6.10 32.84
CA GLU A 284 -12.53 -4.81 33.34
C GLU A 284 -13.58 -5.02 34.43
N ALA A 285 -14.47 -6.00 34.26
CA ALA A 285 -15.44 -6.33 35.30
C ALA A 285 -14.76 -6.91 36.55
N TYR A 286 -13.75 -7.75 36.35
CA TYR A 286 -12.95 -8.32 37.43
C TYR A 286 -12.17 -7.24 38.18
N SER A 287 -11.57 -6.28 37.47
CA SER A 287 -10.82 -5.17 38.09
C SER A 287 -11.72 -4.23 38.89
N MET A 288 -12.93 -3.92 38.41
CA MET A 288 -13.91 -3.11 39.14
C MET A 288 -14.36 -3.77 40.44
N VAL A 289 -14.47 -5.10 40.42
CA VAL A 289 -14.87 -5.90 41.59
C VAL A 289 -13.71 -6.09 42.56
N MET A 290 -12.47 -6.16 42.06
CA MET A 290 -11.26 -6.35 42.86
C MET A 290 -10.65 -5.05 43.41
N ASP A 291 -11.32 -3.90 43.25
CA ASP A 291 -10.83 -2.58 43.68
C ASP A 291 -10.56 -2.50 45.19
N ASP A 292 -11.36 -3.20 46.00
CA ASP A 292 -11.18 -3.29 47.46
C ASP A 292 -10.28 -4.47 47.90
N GLY A 293 -9.80 -5.27 46.94
CA GLY A 293 -8.95 -6.44 47.16
C GLY A 293 -9.65 -7.66 47.77
N ILE A 294 -10.97 -7.66 47.92
CA ILE A 294 -11.73 -8.76 48.56
C ILE A 294 -12.88 -9.21 47.68
N LEU A 295 -12.75 -10.41 47.10
CA LEU A 295 -13.81 -10.99 46.29
C LEU A 295 -14.95 -11.59 47.16
N THR A 296 -16.13 -10.98 47.16
CA THR A 296 -17.30 -11.51 47.89
C THR A 296 -18.05 -12.62 47.12
N GLU A 297 -18.89 -13.39 47.80
CA GLU A 297 -19.70 -14.45 47.15
C GLU A 297 -20.65 -13.90 46.08
N ASN A 298 -21.19 -12.69 46.27
CA ASN A 298 -22.13 -12.09 45.33
C ASN A 298 -21.43 -11.62 44.07
N GLU A 299 -20.23 -11.06 44.21
CA GLU A 299 -19.36 -10.65 43.12
C GLU A 299 -18.86 -11.84 42.29
N ARG A 300 -18.47 -12.95 42.94
CA ARG A 300 -18.13 -14.19 42.24
C ARG A 300 -19.30 -14.75 41.43
N LYS A 301 -20.54 -14.65 41.94
CA LYS A 301 -21.75 -15.02 41.20
C LYS A 301 -21.99 -14.10 40.00
N LEU A 302 -21.70 -12.81 40.12
CA LEU A 302 -21.85 -11.84 39.04
C LEU A 302 -20.81 -12.09 37.93
N LEU A 303 -19.54 -12.31 38.30
CA LEU A 303 -18.47 -12.63 37.36
C LEU A 303 -18.70 -13.95 36.62
N THR A 304 -19.14 -14.99 37.31
CA THR A 304 -19.48 -16.27 36.67
C THR A 304 -20.65 -16.16 35.68
N LEU A 305 -21.64 -15.30 35.98
CA LEU A 305 -22.71 -14.98 35.02
C LEU A 305 -22.20 -14.20 33.81
N GLN A 306 -21.27 -13.26 34.03
CA GLN A 306 -20.67 -12.48 32.97
C GLN A 306 -19.78 -13.32 32.06
N ALA A 307 -18.89 -14.16 32.62
CA ALA A 307 -18.10 -15.13 31.88
C ALA A 307 -18.97 -16.04 31.01
N LYS A 308 -20.10 -16.52 31.56
CA LYS A 308 -21.06 -17.35 30.82
C LYS A 308 -21.77 -16.60 29.70
N ASN A 309 -22.12 -15.32 29.92
CA ASN A 309 -22.71 -14.46 28.88
C ASN A 309 -21.72 -14.16 27.75
N LEU A 310 -20.44 -14.03 28.10
CA LEU A 310 -19.33 -13.77 27.19
C LEU A 310 -18.77 -15.06 26.54
N GLY A 311 -19.30 -16.24 26.90
CA GLY A 311 -18.88 -17.51 26.32
C GLY A 311 -17.48 -17.98 26.73
N LEU A 312 -16.95 -17.49 27.85
CA LEU A 312 -15.63 -17.84 28.35
C LEU A 312 -15.66 -19.19 29.09
N ASP A 313 -14.66 -20.02 28.84
CA ASP A 313 -14.47 -21.30 29.56
C ASP A 313 -13.85 -21.07 30.94
N GLU A 314 -14.14 -21.96 31.90
CA GLU A 314 -13.61 -21.86 33.27
C GLU A 314 -12.08 -21.83 33.30
N THR A 315 -11.42 -22.61 32.45
CA THR A 315 -9.94 -22.62 32.38
C THR A 315 -9.37 -21.30 31.88
N ARG A 316 -10.12 -20.60 31.03
CA ARG A 316 -9.70 -19.29 30.52
C ARG A 316 -9.93 -18.21 31.56
N VAL A 317 -11.05 -18.25 32.27
CA VAL A 317 -11.36 -17.34 33.38
C VAL A 317 -10.27 -17.38 34.46
N GLU A 318 -9.87 -18.57 34.91
CA GLU A 318 -8.79 -18.73 35.90
C GLU A 318 -7.47 -18.12 35.43
N TYR A 319 -7.13 -18.28 34.16
CA TYR A 319 -5.96 -17.66 33.56
C TYR A 319 -6.03 -16.12 33.56
N LEU A 320 -7.18 -15.53 33.21
CA LEU A 320 -7.37 -14.07 33.21
C LEU A 320 -7.24 -13.47 34.62
N GLU A 321 -7.82 -14.14 35.63
CA GLU A 321 -7.74 -13.72 37.03
C GLU A 321 -6.31 -13.82 37.59
N ALA A 322 -5.59 -14.90 37.25
CA ALA A 322 -4.19 -15.08 37.62
C ALA A 322 -3.29 -14.03 36.98
N TRP A 323 -3.46 -13.77 35.68
CA TRP A 323 -2.73 -12.72 34.97
C TRP A 323 -2.95 -11.34 35.60
N TYR A 324 -4.19 -11.00 35.94
CA TYR A 324 -4.51 -9.72 36.59
C TYR A 324 -3.84 -9.61 37.97
N ALA A 325 -3.86 -10.67 38.77
CA ALA A 325 -3.20 -10.71 40.08
C ALA A 325 -1.67 -10.57 39.97
N GLU A 326 -1.04 -11.18 38.96
CA GLU A 326 0.39 -11.02 38.68
C GLU A 326 0.74 -9.60 38.22
N SER A 327 -0.11 -8.98 37.40
CA SER A 327 0.07 -7.60 36.92
C SER A 327 0.08 -6.57 38.07
N LEU A 328 -0.74 -6.80 39.10
CA LEU A 328 -0.76 -6.00 40.32
C LEU A 328 0.48 -6.22 41.18
N GLY A 329 1.00 -7.46 41.22
CA GLY A 329 2.24 -7.79 41.93
C GLY A 329 3.47 -7.08 41.37
N GLY A 330 3.60 -6.99 40.04
CA GLY A 330 4.70 -6.28 39.38
C GLY A 330 4.71 -4.77 39.63
N SER A 331 3.53 -4.15 39.76
CA SER A 331 3.40 -2.71 40.02
C SER A 331 3.79 -2.27 41.44
N ARG A 332 3.91 -3.22 42.40
CA ARG A 332 4.29 -2.96 43.80
C ARG A 332 5.77 -3.16 44.11
N GLU A 333 6.53 -3.78 43.21
CA GLU A 333 7.98 -3.97 43.37
C GLU A 333 8.82 -2.84 42.72
N GLU A 334 8.19 -1.91 42.00
CA GLU A 334 8.84 -0.72 41.40
C GLU A 334 8.64 0.59 42.18
N GLU A 335 8.03 0.57 43.38
CA GLU A 335 8.00 1.72 44.31
C GLU A 335 9.10 1.69 45.38
#